data_AF-A0A965GMQ8-F1
#
_entry.id   AF-A0A965GMQ8-F1
#
_cell.length_a   1.000
_cell.length_b   1.000
_cell.length_c   1.000
_cell.angle_alpha   90.00
_cell.angle_beta   90.00
_cell.angle_gamma   90.00
#
_symmetry.space_group_name_H-M   'P 1'
#
loop_
_entity.id
_entity.type
_entity.pdbx_description
1 polymer ?
#
loop_
_entity_poly.entity_id
_entity_poly.type
_entity_poly.pdbx_seq_one_letter_code
_entity_poly.pdbx_strand_id
1 'polypeptide(L)'
;NRFYIDTESIVSKDNVRRATMLANYLQAQANGVQSIKATVEFQCDEVQWRTIDRSYFEQPMAGGEPTLSESGDGEWQAIEAETVAAFTLLAVCSP
;
A
#
# COMPACT_ATOMS: atom_id res chain seq x y z
N ASN A 1 -8.51 -10.14 6.15
CA ASN A 1 -7.65 -9.78 4.99
C ASN A 1 -6.23 -10.16 5.32
N ARG A 2 -5.40 -10.42 4.31
CA ARG A 2 -3.94 -10.57 4.46
C ARG A 2 -3.27 -9.37 3.81
N PHE A 3 -2.29 -8.80 4.50
CA PHE A 3 -1.55 -7.63 4.02
C PHE A 3 -0.10 -8.04 3.75
N TYR A 4 0.44 -7.54 2.65
CA TYR A 4 1.78 -7.82 2.20
C TYR A 4 2.48 -6.51 1.83
N ILE A 5 3.78 -6.48 2.04
CA ILE A 5 4.68 -5.43 1.60
C ILE A 5 5.66 -6.10 0.64
N ASP A 6 5.81 -5.54 -0.55
CA ASP A 6 6.85 -5.96 -1.48
C ASP A 6 8.15 -5.27 -1.06
N THR A 7 9.03 -6.00 -0.37
CA THR A 7 10.28 -5.45 0.14
C THR A 7 11.28 -5.10 -0.96
N GLU A 8 11.18 -5.74 -2.13
CA GLU A 8 12.07 -5.44 -3.28
C GLU A 8 11.66 -4.13 -3.97
N SER A 9 10.41 -3.71 -3.82
CA SER A 9 9.91 -2.43 -4.34
C SER A 9 10.31 -1.20 -3.51
N ILE A 10 10.93 -1.39 -2.34
CA ILE A 10 11.26 -0.29 -1.43
C ILE A 10 12.38 0.56 -2.03
N VAL A 11 12.09 1.83 -2.31
CA VAL A 11 13.05 2.78 -2.85
C VAL A 11 12.97 4.13 -2.15
N SER A 12 14.11 4.82 -2.03
CA SER A 12 14.15 6.22 -1.60
C SER A 12 14.03 7.14 -2.82
N LYS A 13 13.15 8.14 -2.75
CA LYS A 13 12.98 9.16 -3.79
C LYS A 13 12.53 10.47 -3.15
N ASP A 14 13.16 11.60 -3.48
CA ASP A 14 12.70 12.93 -3.06
C ASP A 14 12.38 13.06 -1.55
N ASN A 15 13.25 12.51 -0.69
CA ASN A 15 13.10 12.45 0.78
C ASN A 15 11.92 11.61 1.30
N VAL A 16 11.26 10.84 0.46
CA VAL A 16 10.26 9.84 0.87
C VAL A 16 10.75 8.43 0.60
N ARG A 17 10.19 7.47 1.34
CA ARG A 17 10.33 6.03 1.04
C ARG A 17 9.08 5.56 0.33
N ARG A 18 9.24 4.93 -0.83
CA ARG A 18 8.13 4.39 -1.62
C ARG A 18 8.13 2.88 -1.54
N ALA A 19 6.95 2.28 -1.41
CA ALA A 19 6.78 0.82 -1.40
C ALA A 19 5.49 0.41 -2.10
N THR A 20 5.46 -0.81 -2.61
CA THR A 20 4.24 -1.49 -3.04
C THR A 20 3.66 -2.31 -1.90
N MET A 21 2.38 -2.14 -1.64
CA MET A 21 1.60 -2.90 -0.69
C MET A 21 0.49 -3.65 -1.41
N LEU A 22 0.09 -4.79 -0.83
CA LEU A 22 -1.00 -5.60 -1.32
C LEU A 22 -1.93 -5.96 -0.16
N ALA A 23 -3.22 -5.69 -0.33
CA ALA A 23 -4.27 -6.24 0.51
C ALA A 23 -4.99 -7.36 -0.24
N ASN A 24 -4.94 -8.58 0.28
CA ASN A 24 -5.66 -9.73 -0.25
C ASN A 24 -6.86 -10.06 0.63
N TYR A 25 -8.06 -9.97 0.07
CA TYR A 25 -9.28 -10.27 0.81
C TYR A 25 -9.42 -11.79 1.01
N LEU A 26 -9.98 -12.20 2.15
CA LEU A 26 -10.25 -13.62 2.42
C LEU A 26 -11.47 -14.13 1.63
N GLN A 27 -12.33 -13.20 1.22
CA GLN A 27 -13.52 -13.42 0.41
C GLN A 27 -13.68 -12.23 -0.54
N ALA A 28 -14.27 -12.46 -1.71
CA ALA A 28 -14.56 -11.39 -2.65
C ALA A 28 -15.49 -10.34 -2.02
N GLN A 29 -15.22 -9.07 -2.30
CA GLN A 29 -16.08 -7.97 -1.91
C GLN A 29 -17.35 -7.97 -2.78
N ALA A 30 -18.37 -7.18 -2.39
CA ALA A 30 -19.65 -7.14 -3.12
C ALA A 30 -19.52 -6.74 -4.60
N ASN A 31 -18.47 -6.00 -4.95
CA ASN A 31 -18.14 -5.60 -6.32
C ASN A 31 -17.17 -6.57 -7.03
N GLY A 32 -16.95 -7.78 -6.49
CA GLY A 32 -16.10 -8.81 -7.08
C GLY A 32 -14.61 -8.68 -6.75
N VAL A 33 -14.16 -7.55 -6.18
CA VAL A 33 -12.74 -7.34 -5.87
C VAL A 33 -12.25 -8.36 -4.83
N GLN A 34 -11.11 -9.00 -5.11
CA GLN A 34 -10.44 -9.94 -4.22
C GLN A 34 -9.07 -9.46 -3.75
N SER A 35 -8.47 -8.49 -4.43
CA SER A 35 -7.24 -7.86 -3.94
C SER A 35 -7.07 -6.43 -4.41
N ILE A 36 -6.27 -5.68 -3.66
CA ILE A 36 -5.86 -4.31 -3.94
C ILE A 36 -4.34 -4.26 -3.92
N LYS A 37 -3.74 -3.67 -4.95
CA LYS A 37 -2.32 -3.30 -4.98
C LYS A 37 -2.22 -1.78 -4.89
N ALA A 38 -1.36 -1.27 -4.02
CA ALA A 38 -1.16 0.16 -3.87
C ALA A 38 0.33 0.51 -3.87
N THR A 39 0.67 1.63 -4.48
CA THR A 39 1.96 2.28 -4.27
C THR A 39 1.75 3.35 -3.21
N VAL A 40 2.56 3.31 -2.17
CA VAL A 40 2.49 4.20 -1.03
C VAL A 40 3.81 4.91 -0.83
N GLU A 41 3.74 6.13 -0.31
CA GLU A 41 4.90 6.90 0.11
C GLU A 41 4.86 7.12 1.61
N PHE A 42 6.04 7.12 2.22
CA PHE A 42 6.25 7.32 3.64
C PHE A 42 7.23 8.47 3.86
N GLN A 43 6.85 9.36 4.77
CA GLN A 43 7.72 10.35 5.39
C GLN A 43 8.15 9.79 6.75
N CYS A 44 9.37 9.26 6.79
CA CYS A 44 9.86 8.50 7.94
C CYS A 44 10.05 9.37 9.19
N ASP A 45 10.48 10.61 9.02
CA ASP A 45 10.75 11.54 10.13
C ASP A 45 9.44 12.12 10.68
N GLU A 46 8.48 12.41 9.81
CA GLU A 46 7.17 12.97 10.15
C GLU A 46 6.14 11.91 10.57
N VAL A 47 6.45 10.61 10.36
CA VAL A 47 5.58 9.47 10.70
C VAL A 47 4.24 9.57 9.96
N GLN A 48 4.32 9.82 8.65
CA GLN A 48 3.15 9.98 7.78
C GLN A 48 3.26 9.12 6.52
N TRP A 49 2.12 8.80 5.93
CA TRP A 49 2.04 8.08 4.67
C TRP A 49 0.95 8.63 3.77
N ARG A 50 1.06 8.35 2.46
CA ARG A 50 0.00 8.58 1.49
C ARG A 50 -0.04 7.47 0.45
N THR A 51 -1.21 7.26 -0.14
CA THR A 51 -1.34 6.42 -1.34
C THR A 51 -1.14 7.30 -2.57
N ILE A 52 -0.30 6.88 -3.51
CA ILE A 52 -0.08 7.58 -4.79
C ILE A 52 -0.68 6.85 -5.99
N ASP A 53 -0.79 5.52 -5.90
CA ASP A 53 -1.46 4.70 -6.89
C ASP A 53 -2.20 3.56 -6.19
N ARG A 54 -3.34 3.16 -6.75
CA ARG A 54 -4.12 2.02 -6.29
C ARG A 54 -4.79 1.32 -7.46
N SER A 55 -4.71 0.00 -7.47
CA SER A 55 -5.39 -0.85 -8.45
C SER A 55 -6.18 -1.95 -7.75
N TYR A 56 -7.35 -2.28 -8.30
CA TYR A 56 -8.29 -3.26 -7.78
C TYR A 56 -8.38 -4.46 -8.73
N PHE A 57 -8.43 -5.67 -8.18
CA PHE A 57 -8.37 -6.91 -8.95
C PHE A 57 -9.45 -7.89 -8.49
N GLU A 58 -10.09 -8.57 -9.44
CA GLU A 58 -11.07 -9.64 -9.16
C GLU A 58 -10.42 -10.97 -8.76
N GLN A 59 -9.11 -11.10 -8.94
CA GLN A 59 -8.33 -12.27 -8.53
C GLN A 59 -7.52 -11.99 -7.26
N PRO A 60 -7.14 -13.03 -6.50
CA PRO A 60 -6.27 -12.85 -5.35
C PRO A 60 -4.86 -12.41 -5.80
N MET A 61 -4.12 -11.82 -4.87
CA MET A 61 -2.71 -11.46 -5.03
C MET A 61 -2.40 -10.54 -6.22
N ALA A 62 -3.31 -9.62 -6.54
CA ALA A 62 -3.24 -8.74 -7.71
C ALA A 62 -3.05 -9.50 -9.03
N GLY A 63 -3.66 -10.69 -9.14
CA GLY A 63 -3.67 -11.48 -10.36
C GLY A 63 -4.57 -10.88 -11.44
N GLY A 64 -4.20 -11.12 -12.70
CA GLY A 64 -4.94 -10.64 -13.86
C GLY A 64 -4.83 -9.13 -14.08
N GLU A 65 -5.70 -8.60 -14.93
CA GLU A 65 -5.79 -7.17 -15.21
C GLU A 65 -6.56 -6.43 -14.11
N PRO A 66 -6.19 -5.18 -13.80
CA PRO A 66 -6.94 -4.38 -12.85
C PRO A 66 -8.31 -4.01 -13.43
N THR A 67 -9.36 -4.11 -12.62
CA THR A 67 -10.71 -3.65 -13.00
C THR A 67 -10.88 -2.15 -12.84
N LEU A 68 -10.10 -1.55 -11.95
CA LEU A 68 -10.00 -0.12 -11.72
C LEU A 68 -8.57 0.22 -11.29
N SER A 69 -8.07 1.36 -11.77
CA SER A 69 -6.84 1.98 -11.29
C SER A 69 -7.07 3.46 -11.03
N GLU A 70 -6.56 3.92 -9.90
CA GLU A 70 -6.64 5.29 -9.42
C GLU A 70 -5.22 5.77 -9.18
N SER A 71 -4.85 6.91 -9.76
CA SER A 71 -3.54 7.54 -9.60
C SER A 71 -3.74 8.96 -9.12
N GLY A 72 -2.89 9.40 -8.20
CA GLY A 72 -2.91 10.76 -7.68
C GLY A 72 -2.23 10.85 -6.33
N ASP A 73 -1.69 12.04 -6.04
CA ASP A 73 -1.08 12.34 -4.76
C ASP A 73 -2.15 12.43 -3.67
N GLY A 74 -2.49 11.28 -3.07
CA GLY A 74 -3.41 11.24 -1.94
C GLY A 74 -2.92 12.12 -0.79
N GLU A 75 -3.84 12.50 0.08
CA GLU A 75 -3.53 13.29 1.26
C GLU A 75 -2.58 12.54 2.19
N TRP A 76 -1.65 13.28 2.81
CA TRP A 76 -0.80 12.75 3.87
C TRP A 76 -1.65 12.42 5.09
N GLN A 77 -1.44 11.21 5.62
CA GLN A 77 -2.12 10.70 6.80
C GLN A 77 -1.09 10.38 7.88
N ALA A 78 -1.36 10.81 9.10
CA ALA A 78 -0.58 10.40 10.25
C ALA A 78 -0.67 8.87 10.44
N ILE A 79 0.45 8.26 10.80
CA ILE A 79 0.49 6.83 11.12
C ILE A 79 0.24 6.68 12.62
N GLU A 80 -0.96 6.23 12.95
CA GLU A 80 -1.31 5.91 14.33
C GLU A 80 -0.55 4.67 14.80
N ALA A 81 -0.14 4.70 16.08
CA ALA A 81 0.47 3.55 16.74
C ALA A 81 -0.47 2.34 16.71
N GLU A 82 0.10 1.13 16.78
CA GLU A 82 -0.65 -0.14 16.81
C GLU A 82 -1.49 -0.43 15.55
N THR A 83 -1.22 0.23 14.42
CA THR A 83 -1.84 -0.05 13.13
C THR A 83 -0.94 -0.87 12.21
N VAL A 84 -1.53 -1.49 11.16
CA VAL A 84 -0.75 -2.15 10.10
C VAL A 84 0.22 -1.17 9.40
N ALA A 85 -0.18 0.09 9.29
CA ALA A 85 0.68 1.14 8.75
C ALA A 85 1.90 1.39 9.64
N ALA A 86 1.76 1.35 10.97
CA ALA A 86 2.90 1.47 11.89
C ALA A 86 3.90 0.31 11.73
N PHE A 87 3.44 -0.93 11.59
CA PHE A 87 4.33 -2.05 11.29
C PHE A 87 5.01 -1.93 9.92
N THR A 88 4.28 -1.41 8.93
CA THR A 88 4.82 -1.17 7.58
C THR A 88 5.90 -0.10 7.62
N LEU A 89 5.70 0.97 8.38
CA LEU A 89 6.68 2.03 8.56
C LEU A 89 8.01 1.48 9.09
N LEU A 90 7.99 0.59 10.09
CA LEU A 90 9.20 -0.04 10.61
C LEU A 90 9.96 -0.82 9.54
N ALA A 91 9.26 -1.53 8.65
CA ALA A 91 9.88 -2.27 7.56
C ALA A 91 10.45 -1.35 6.47
N VAL A 92 9.72 -0.29 6.12
CA VAL A 92 10.07 0.61 5.01
C VAL A 92 11.14 1.63 5.40
N CYS A 93 11.08 2.14 6.63
CA CYS A 93 11.98 3.16 7.17
C CYS A 93 13.15 2.58 7.98
N SER A 94 13.29 1.25 8.07
CA SER A 94 14.51 0.64 8.59
C SER A 94 15.72 1.06 7.74
N PRO A 95 16.87 1.36 8.36
CA PRO A 95 18.11 1.71 7.67
C PRO A 95 18.60 0.61 6.72
#